data_AF-A0A931Y5X4-F1
#
_entry.id   AF-A0A931Y5X4-F1
#
_cell.length_a   1.000
_cell.length_b   1.000
_cell.length_c   1.000
_cell.angle_alpha   90.00
_cell.angle_beta   90.00
_cell.angle_gamma   90.00
#
_symmetry.space_group_name_H-M   'P 1'
#
loop_
_entity.id
_entity.type
_entity.pdbx_description
1 polymer ?
#
loop_
_entity_poly.entity_id
_entity_poly.type
_entity_poly.pdbx_seq_one_letter_code
_entity_poly.pdbx_strand_id
1 'polypeptide(L)'
;GMIPVVFALSARTLAYPIPMVDFQMQEIFLTAAQSLLAVVMLASLQLALPQAALLFVLFALQLVLPGIVEFLPGGHLLGLSADQIHPAFSIAYLAIAALMVLRRPGSVLRLREGLVVR
;
A
#
# COMPACT_ATOMS: atom_id res chain seq x y z
N GLY A 1 -7.71 -2.73 6.07
CA GLY A 1 -9.10 -2.57 5.62
C GLY A 1 -9.80 -3.92 5.58
N MET A 2 -10.51 -4.29 6.64
CA MET A 2 -11.28 -5.56 6.72
C MET A 2 -12.79 -5.36 6.67
N ILE A 3 -13.30 -4.16 6.96
CA ILE A 3 -14.73 -3.84 6.99
C ILE A 3 -15.45 -4.19 5.67
N PRO A 4 -14.89 -3.90 4.48
CA PRO A 4 -15.56 -4.22 3.21
C PRO A 4 -15.62 -5.72 2.94
N VAL A 5 -14.55 -6.44 3.29
CA VAL A 5 -14.42 -7.89 3.11
C VAL A 5 -15.37 -8.63 4.07
N VAL A 6 -15.42 -8.20 5.33
CA VAL A 6 -16.34 -8.77 6.33
C VAL A 6 -17.80 -8.47 5.97
N PHE A 7 -18.10 -7.28 5.45
CA PHE A 7 -19.43 -6.96 4.96
C PHE A 7 -19.85 -7.85 3.78
N ALA A 8 -18.98 -8.03 2.78
CA ALA A 8 -19.27 -8.90 1.63
C ALA A 8 -19.48 -10.36 2.05
N LEU A 9 -18.69 -10.85 3.02
CA LEU A 9 -18.86 -12.19 3.59
C LEU A 9 -20.14 -12.32 4.42
N SER A 10 -20.47 -11.31 5.24
CA SER A 10 -21.68 -11.27 6.08
C SER A 10 -22.96 -11.20 5.25
N ALA A 11 -22.95 -10.43 4.16
CA ALA A 11 -24.12 -10.24 3.32
C ALA A 11 -24.43 -11.46 2.42
N ARG A 12 -23.51 -12.44 2.32
CA ARG A 12 -23.58 -13.59 1.38
C ARG A 12 -23.92 -13.19 -0.07
N THR A 13 -23.63 -11.95 -0.44
CA THR A 13 -23.89 -11.42 -1.77
C THR A 13 -22.65 -10.67 -2.25
N LEU A 14 -22.10 -11.10 -3.38
CA LEU A 14 -21.11 -10.35 -4.16
C LEU A 14 -21.78 -9.25 -5.01
N ALA A 15 -23.12 -9.18 -5.02
CA ALA A 15 -23.91 -8.35 -5.94
C ALA A 15 -24.26 -6.97 -5.36
N TYR A 16 -24.10 -6.76 -4.05
CA TYR A 16 -24.17 -5.44 -3.43
C TYR A 16 -22.86 -5.15 -2.68
N PRO A 17 -21.76 -4.86 -3.40
CA PRO A 17 -20.64 -4.18 -2.77
C PRO A 17 -21.19 -2.94 -2.07
N ILE A 18 -20.69 -2.62 -0.86
CA ILE A 18 -20.83 -1.26 -0.32
C ILE A 18 -20.51 -0.32 -1.48
N PRO A 19 -21.31 0.72 -1.78
CA PRO A 19 -20.99 1.67 -2.84
C PRO A 19 -19.67 2.35 -2.50
N MET A 20 -18.58 1.71 -2.93
CA MET A 20 -17.23 2.19 -2.82
C MET A 20 -17.05 3.09 -4.02
N VAL A 21 -17.25 4.38 -3.80
CA VAL A 21 -16.79 5.42 -4.72
C VAL A 21 -15.33 5.12 -5.05
N ASP A 22 -14.93 5.30 -6.31
CA ASP A 22 -13.62 4.88 -6.84
C ASP A 22 -12.43 5.31 -5.97
N PHE A 23 -12.57 6.44 -5.28
CA PHE A 23 -11.62 6.94 -4.28
C PHE A 23 -11.36 5.97 -3.12
N GLN A 24 -12.40 5.36 -2.53
CA GLN A 24 -12.25 4.40 -1.42
C GLN A 24 -11.51 3.13 -1.85
N MET A 25 -11.72 2.68 -3.10
CA MET A 25 -10.98 1.55 -3.65
C MET A 25 -9.49 1.87 -3.81
N GLN A 26 -9.16 3.11 -4.20
CA GLN A 26 -7.78 3.57 -4.28
C GLN A 26 -7.10 3.61 -2.90
N GLU A 27 -7.79 4.06 -1.85
CA GLU A 27 -7.25 4.05 -0.49
C GLU A 27 -6.98 2.64 0.03
N ILE A 28 -7.90 1.70 -0.24
CA ILE A 28 -7.71 0.28 0.12
C ILE A 28 -6.52 -0.30 -0.63
N PHE A 29 -6.40 -0.03 -1.93
CA PHE A 29 -5.31 -0.51 -2.75
C PHE A 29 -3.95 0.05 -2.31
N LEU A 30 -3.90 1.36 -2.00
CA LEU A 30 -2.72 2.03 -1.45
C LEU A 30 -2.28 1.37 -0.13
N THR A 31 -3.23 1.16 0.78
CA THR A 31 -2.96 0.53 2.08
C THR A 31 -2.48 -0.91 1.93
N ALA A 32 -3.04 -1.66 0.96
CA ALA A 32 -2.60 -3.01 0.65
C ALA A 32 -1.17 -3.03 0.09
N ALA A 33 -0.84 -2.10 -0.82
CA ALA A 33 0.49 -1.98 -1.39
C ALA A 33 1.55 -1.63 -0.33
N GLN A 34 1.24 -0.69 0.57
CA GLN A 34 2.11 -0.36 1.71
C GLN A 34 2.29 -1.57 2.63
N SER A 35 1.21 -2.29 2.95
CA SER A 35 1.25 -3.48 3.79
C SER A 35 2.12 -4.58 3.17
N LEU A 36 2.01 -4.79 1.85
CA LEU A 36 2.85 -5.74 1.13
C LEU A 36 4.34 -5.36 1.23
N LEU A 37 4.68 -4.08 1.00
CA LEU A 37 6.07 -3.63 1.14
C LEU A 37 6.58 -3.86 2.56
N ALA A 38 5.79 -3.52 3.58
CA ALA A 38 6.16 -3.73 4.97
C ALA A 38 6.39 -5.21 5.29
N VAL A 39 5.53 -6.12 4.82
CA VAL A 39 5.70 -7.57 4.97
C VAL A 39 6.99 -8.04 4.29
N VAL A 40 7.28 -7.57 3.08
CA VAL A 40 8.52 -7.92 2.36
C VAL A 40 9.77 -7.43 3.10
N MET A 41 9.73 -6.24 3.70
CA MET A 41 10.82 -5.72 4.54
C MET A 41 11.00 -6.54 5.82
N LEU A 42 9.91 -6.98 6.44
CA LEU A 42 9.92 -7.79 7.66
C LEU A 42 10.22 -9.28 7.40
N ALA A 43 10.22 -9.73 6.15
CA ALA A 43 10.54 -11.11 5.79
C ALA A 43 11.95 -11.54 6.22
N SER A 44 12.88 -10.59 6.39
CA SER A 44 14.21 -10.83 6.95
C SER A 44 14.28 -10.83 8.47
N LEU A 45 13.15 -10.64 9.19
CA LEU A 45 13.05 -10.48 10.65
C LEU A 45 13.94 -9.38 11.24
N GLN A 46 14.46 -8.50 10.39
CA GLN A 46 15.32 -7.38 10.75
C GLN A 46 14.87 -6.20 9.91
N LEU A 47 14.46 -5.12 10.58
CA LEU A 47 14.13 -3.85 9.94
C LEU A 47 15.33 -2.92 10.09
N ALA A 48 16.08 -2.73 9.01
CA ALA A 48 17.21 -1.81 9.01
C ALA A 48 16.72 -0.35 9.00
N LEU A 49 17.47 0.56 9.63
CA LEU A 49 17.11 1.98 9.67
C LEU A 49 16.79 2.59 8.30
N PRO A 50 17.50 2.27 7.18
CA PRO A 50 17.14 2.77 5.86
C PRO A 50 15.78 2.29 5.36
N GLN A 51 15.37 1.06 5.70
CA GLN A 51 14.06 0.50 5.31
C GLN A 51 12.93 1.16 6.09
N ALA A 52 13.14 1.35 7.40
CA ALA A 52 12.21 2.09 8.24
C ALA A 52 12.05 3.55 7.77
N ALA A 53 13.16 4.22 7.44
CA ALA A 53 13.16 5.57 6.90
C ALA A 53 12.43 5.64 5.55
N LEU A 54 12.65 4.66 4.66
CA LEU A 54 11.93 4.58 3.38
C LEU A 54 10.42 4.47 3.58
N LEU A 55 9.96 3.58 4.47
CA LEU A 55 8.53 3.46 4.81
C LEU A 55 7.98 4.77 5.38
N PHE A 56 8.70 5.38 6.32
CA PHE A 56 8.27 6.61 6.94
C PHE A 56 8.16 7.75 5.93
N VAL A 57 9.15 7.93 5.05
CA VAL A 57 9.13 8.99 4.04
C VAL A 57 8.01 8.76 3.04
N LEU A 58 7.82 7.55 2.53
CA LEU A 58 6.72 7.25 1.61
C LEU A 58 5.36 7.49 2.26
N PHE A 59 5.21 7.11 3.54
CA PHE A 59 3.99 7.33 4.31
C PHE A 59 3.73 8.82 4.61
N ALA A 60 4.76 9.56 5.02
CA ALA A 60 4.61 10.98 5.33
C ALA A 60 4.27 11.78 4.07
N LEU A 61 4.93 11.46 2.96
CA LEU A 61 4.67 12.12 1.68
C LEU A 61 3.26 11.80 1.18
N GLN A 62 2.80 10.55 1.16
CA GLN A 62 1.43 10.24 0.72
C GLN A 62 0.36 10.91 1.59
N LEU A 63 0.64 11.14 2.88
CA LEU A 63 -0.33 11.74 3.82
C LEU A 63 -0.48 13.24 3.58
N VAL A 64 0.63 13.92 3.29
CA VAL A 64 0.67 15.39 3.23
C VAL A 64 0.51 15.91 1.80
N LEU A 65 1.01 15.19 0.79
CA LEU A 65 0.99 15.63 -0.61
C LEU A 65 -0.40 15.94 -1.17
N PRO A 66 -1.44 15.09 -1.01
CA PRO A 66 -2.79 15.38 -1.53
C PRO A 66 -3.33 16.71 -1.02
N GLY A 67 -3.23 16.94 0.30
CA GLY A 67 -3.64 18.21 0.90
C GLY A 67 -2.85 19.39 0.34
N ILE A 68 -1.53 19.28 0.24
CA ILE A 68 -0.70 20.35 -0.35
C ILE A 68 -1.16 20.67 -1.78
N VAL A 69 -1.35 19.65 -2.63
CA VAL A 69 -1.74 19.86 -4.03
C VAL A 69 -3.10 20.52 -4.17
N GLU A 70 -4.07 20.19 -3.30
CA GLU A 70 -5.37 20.84 -3.26
C GLU A 70 -5.29 22.32 -2.87
N PHE A 71 -4.35 22.70 -2.00
CA PHE A 71 -4.16 24.09 -1.58
C PHE A 71 -3.30 24.92 -2.54
N LEU A 72 -2.64 24.32 -3.53
CA LEU A 72 -1.79 25.06 -4.48
C LEU A 72 -2.63 25.80 -5.53
N PRO A 73 -2.32 27.07 -5.83
CA PRO A 73 -2.90 27.78 -6.97
C PRO A 73 -2.38 27.15 -8.27
N GLY A 74 -3.16 26.22 -8.82
CA GLY A 74 -2.79 25.41 -9.97
C GLY A 74 -3.21 23.95 -9.88
N GLY A 75 -3.59 23.44 -8.69
CA GLY A 75 -4.18 22.10 -8.51
C GLY A 75 -3.28 20.92 -8.90
N HIS A 76 -2.01 21.16 -9.21
CA HIS A 76 -1.05 20.17 -9.68
C HIS A 76 0.31 20.42 -9.05
N LEU A 77 1.02 19.35 -8.69
CA LEU A 77 2.42 19.38 -8.28
C LEU A 77 3.21 18.41 -9.15
N LEU A 78 4.27 18.90 -9.81
CA LEU A 78 5.08 18.12 -10.75
C LEU A 78 4.25 17.47 -11.89
N GLY A 79 3.11 18.09 -12.26
CA GLY A 79 2.19 17.56 -13.27
C GLY A 79 1.22 16.48 -12.76
N LEU A 80 1.25 16.16 -11.46
CA LEU A 80 0.31 15.27 -10.81
C LEU A 80 -0.78 16.06 -10.10
N SER A 81 -2.02 15.72 -10.39
CA SER A 81 -3.21 16.17 -9.66
C SER A 81 -3.39 15.40 -8.35
N ALA A 82 -4.15 15.93 -7.40
CA ALA A 82 -4.39 15.30 -6.09
C ALA A 82 -4.97 13.86 -6.21
N ASP A 83 -5.85 13.62 -7.18
CA ASP A 83 -6.43 12.31 -7.48
C ASP A 83 -5.41 11.27 -7.97
N GLN A 84 -4.30 11.72 -8.55
CA GLN A 84 -3.26 10.84 -9.09
C GLN A 84 -2.17 10.46 -8.08
N ILE A 85 -2.12 11.14 -6.93
CA ILE A 85 -1.09 10.94 -5.92
C ILE A 85 -1.22 9.54 -5.29
N HIS A 86 -2.40 9.15 -4.82
CA HIS A 86 -2.60 7.83 -4.21
C HIS A 86 -2.30 6.66 -5.19
N PRO A 87 -2.76 6.67 -6.45
CA PRO A 87 -2.34 5.69 -7.45
C PRO A 87 -0.82 5.65 -7.68
N ALA A 88 -0.16 6.81 -7.78
CA ALA A 88 1.28 6.89 -7.99
C ALA A 88 2.08 6.26 -6.83
N PHE A 89 1.70 6.56 -5.57
CA PHE A 89 2.30 5.94 -4.39
C PHE A 89 2.05 4.44 -4.33
N SER A 90 0.85 3.99 -4.70
CA SER A 90 0.53 2.55 -4.77
C SER A 90 1.47 1.81 -5.72
N ILE A 91 1.69 2.35 -6.93
CA ILE A 91 2.63 1.80 -7.90
C ILE A 91 4.05 1.82 -7.34
N ALA A 92 4.47 2.89 -6.67
CA ALA A 92 5.79 2.99 -6.07
C ALA A 92 6.01 1.89 -4.99
N TYR A 93 5.06 1.68 -4.08
CA TYR A 93 5.13 0.61 -3.09
C TYR A 93 5.25 -0.76 -3.74
N LEU A 94 4.42 -1.05 -4.75
CA LEU A 94 4.44 -2.33 -5.47
C LEU A 94 5.76 -2.53 -6.21
N ALA A 95 6.28 -1.51 -6.88
CA ALA A 95 7.54 -1.57 -7.60
C ALA A 95 8.72 -1.83 -6.65
N ILE A 96 8.76 -1.14 -5.51
CA ILE A 96 9.79 -1.35 -4.48
C ILE A 96 9.66 -2.74 -3.88
N ALA A 97 8.44 -3.20 -3.56
CA ALA A 97 8.21 -4.54 -3.03
C ALA A 97 8.67 -5.62 -4.01
N ALA A 98 8.29 -5.49 -5.29
CA ALA A 98 8.72 -6.39 -6.35
C ALA A 98 10.24 -6.39 -6.51
N LEU A 99 10.88 -5.21 -6.53
CA LEU A 99 12.34 -5.10 -6.60
C LEU A 99 13.03 -5.78 -5.40
N MET A 100 12.49 -5.63 -4.19
CA MET A 100 13.02 -6.29 -3.00
C MET A 100 12.89 -7.81 -3.08
N VAL A 101 11.74 -8.32 -3.52
CA VAL A 101 11.51 -9.75 -3.74
C VAL A 101 12.45 -10.31 -4.79
N LEU A 102 12.61 -9.62 -5.92
CA LEU A 102 13.50 -10.04 -7.02
C LEU A 102 14.97 -10.01 -6.61
N ARG A 103 15.39 -9.06 -5.78
CA ARG A 103 16.78 -8.96 -5.29
C ARG A 103 17.10 -9.95 -4.18
N ARG A 104 16.12 -10.39 -3.39
CA ARG A 104 16.31 -11.31 -2.25
C ARG A 104 15.17 -12.33 -2.13
N PRO A 105 14.98 -13.21 -3.12
CA PRO A 105 13.86 -14.16 -3.13
C PRO A 105 13.93 -15.15 -1.95
N GLY A 106 15.15 -15.51 -1.50
CA GLY A 106 15.36 -16.46 -0.41
C GLY A 106 14.80 -15.99 0.95
N SER A 107 14.81 -14.68 1.23
CA SER A 107 14.25 -14.12 2.48
C SER A 107 12.72 -14.23 2.51
N VAL A 108 12.07 -13.99 1.37
CA VAL A 108 10.60 -14.06 1.24
C VAL A 108 10.14 -15.52 1.24
N LEU A 109 10.92 -16.43 0.64
CA LEU A 109 10.60 -17.85 0.61
C LEU A 109 10.56 -18.48 2.01
N ARG A 110 11.29 -17.93 3.00
CA ARG A 110 11.22 -18.36 4.41
C ARG A 110 9.89 -18.03 5.09
N LEU A 111 9.12 -17.06 4.59
CA LEU A 111 7.76 -16.79 5.11
C LEU A 111 6.84 -18.02 4.97
N ARG A 112 7.11 -18.92 4.01
CA ARG A 112 6.37 -20.18 3.86
C ARG A 112 6.50 -21.10 5.08
N GLU A 113 7.59 -20.99 5.84
CA GLU A 113 7.82 -21.83 7.03
C GLU A 113 6.83 -21.48 8.14
N GLY A 114 6.37 -20.22 8.21
CA GLY A 114 5.31 -19.79 9.12
C GLY A 114 3.89 -20.24 8.73
N LEU A 115 3.69 -20.78 7.52
CA LEU A 115 2.43 -21.42 7.12
C LEU A 115 2.39 -22.92 7.45
N VAL A 116 3.55 -23.50 7.78
CA VAL A 116 3.71 -24.94 8.09
C VAL A 116 3.71 -25.17 9.60
N VAL A 117 3.00 -24.33 10.37
CA VAL A 117 2.82 -24.54 11.82
C VAL A 117 2.18 -25.91 12.03
N ARG A 118 2.99 -26.86 12.51
CA ARG A 118 2.55 -28.14 13.08
C ARG A 118 2.11 -27.92 14.52
#